data_AF-A0A2T6FS19-F1
#
_entry.id   AF-A0A2T6FS19-F1
#
_cell.length_a   1.000
_cell.length_b   1.000
_cell.length_c   1.000
_cell.angle_alpha   90.00
_cell.angle_beta   90.00
_cell.angle_gamma   90.00
#
_symmetry.space_group_name_H-M   'P 1'
#
loop_
_entity.id
_entity.type
_entity.pdbx_description
1 polymer ?
#
loop_
_entity_poly.entity_id
_entity_poly.type
_entity_poly.pdbx_seq_one_letter_code
_entity_poly.pdbx_strand_id
1 'polypeptide(L)'
;MSYVCPGNAGYPSKPNYDTFWNDYLYYANIIVPVLGVSRSFILGVWYQEWGIPINNPGFSKGTEGYTPQGYCGSFPVFQTLEDGANAFAALFSRRYNGQSTATKTIFQQTTNVSDAYYNGFPGGLKAYNVKNDDGAIVSSVISQAFAGSTQSGGSILTGTYAANEMFGASPWNEGHYMRNGDSYPGQRLNAVLNSSGWADKERVLG
;
A
#
# COMPACT_ATOMS: atom_id res chain seq x y z
N MET A 1 -25.48 -12.39 -0.99
CA MET A 1 -24.54 -13.15 -1.84
C MET A 1 -23.61 -13.94 -0.94
N SER A 2 -23.23 -15.16 -1.31
CA SER A 2 -22.09 -15.84 -0.68
C SER A 2 -20.81 -15.21 -1.23
N TYR A 3 -19.96 -14.67 -0.36
CA TYR A 3 -18.61 -14.22 -0.72
C TYR A 3 -17.65 -15.42 -0.73
N VAL A 4 -16.64 -15.36 -1.59
CA VAL A 4 -15.54 -16.35 -1.62
C VAL A 4 -14.34 -15.74 -0.92
N CYS A 5 -13.75 -16.47 0.03
CA CYS A 5 -12.58 -15.99 0.76
C CYS A 5 -11.26 -16.32 0.05
N PRO A 6 -10.21 -15.50 0.26
CA PRO A 6 -8.87 -15.82 -0.23
C PRO A 6 -8.45 -17.23 0.18
N GLY A 7 -7.84 -17.97 -0.75
CA GLY A 7 -7.42 -19.36 -0.53
C GLY A 7 -8.51 -20.41 -0.76
N ASN A 8 -9.79 -20.02 -0.90
CA ASN A 8 -10.86 -20.95 -1.26
C ASN A 8 -10.95 -21.13 -2.77
N ALA A 9 -11.45 -22.29 -3.20
CA ALA A 9 -11.77 -22.56 -4.60
C ALA A 9 -12.76 -21.52 -5.13
N GLY A 10 -12.48 -20.96 -6.31
CA GLY A 10 -13.29 -19.92 -6.93
C GLY A 10 -12.94 -18.49 -6.51
N TYR A 11 -11.91 -18.28 -5.66
CA TYR A 11 -11.42 -16.93 -5.40
C TYR A 11 -10.80 -16.35 -6.69
N PRO A 12 -11.25 -15.16 -7.17
CA PRO A 12 -10.76 -14.61 -8.42
C PRO A 12 -9.25 -14.36 -8.43
N SER A 13 -8.61 -14.70 -9.55
CA SER A 13 -7.23 -14.32 -9.80
C SER A 13 -7.09 -12.80 -9.94
N LYS A 14 -5.88 -12.28 -9.67
CA LYS A 14 -5.56 -10.88 -9.95
C LYS A 14 -5.77 -10.60 -11.45
N PRO A 15 -6.47 -9.53 -11.85
CA PRO A 15 -6.54 -9.09 -13.23
C PRO A 15 -5.18 -8.59 -13.68
N ASN A 16 -5.03 -8.38 -14.98
CA ASN A 16 -3.88 -7.67 -15.52
C ASN A 16 -3.91 -6.19 -15.06
N TYR A 17 -2.77 -5.50 -15.20
CA TYR A 17 -2.62 -4.12 -14.73
C TYR A 17 -3.55 -3.10 -15.40
N ASP A 18 -3.94 -3.32 -16.66
CA ASP A 18 -4.82 -2.41 -17.40
C ASP A 18 -6.26 -2.53 -16.92
N THR A 19 -6.76 -3.76 -16.80
CA THR A 19 -8.08 -4.05 -16.25
C THR A 19 -8.18 -3.54 -14.81
N PHE A 20 -7.17 -3.81 -13.96
CA PHE A 20 -7.16 -3.33 -12.58
C PHE A 20 -7.24 -1.80 -12.50
N TRP A 21 -6.45 -1.10 -13.32
CA TRP A 21 -6.49 0.36 -13.38
C TRP A 21 -7.90 0.84 -13.74
N ASN A 22 -8.47 0.33 -14.83
CA ASN A 22 -9.78 0.79 -15.31
C ASN A 22 -10.91 0.53 -14.31
N ASP A 23 -10.90 -0.64 -13.65
CA ASP A 23 -11.97 -1.05 -12.74
C ASP A 23 -11.92 -0.29 -11.40
N TYR A 24 -10.72 0.11 -10.95
CA TYR A 24 -10.53 0.64 -9.59
C TYR A 24 -10.04 2.08 -9.49
N LEU A 25 -9.70 2.73 -10.61
CA LEU A 25 -9.26 4.13 -10.65
C LEU A 25 -10.26 5.09 -9.99
N TYR A 26 -11.56 4.86 -10.18
CA TYR A 26 -12.60 5.68 -9.57
C TYR A 26 -12.48 5.73 -8.03
N TYR A 27 -12.28 4.58 -7.40
CA TYR A 27 -12.13 4.49 -5.94
C TYR A 27 -10.81 5.08 -5.46
N ALA A 28 -9.71 4.88 -6.20
CA ALA A 28 -8.44 5.53 -5.91
C ALA A 28 -8.56 7.06 -5.96
N ASN A 29 -9.30 7.62 -6.92
CA ASN A 29 -9.54 9.07 -7.04
C ASN A 29 -10.21 9.67 -5.79
N ILE A 30 -11.13 8.95 -5.17
CA ILE A 30 -11.83 9.41 -3.96
C ILE A 30 -10.86 9.50 -2.78
N ILE A 31 -9.87 8.62 -2.72
CA ILE A 31 -8.95 8.48 -1.59
C ILE A 31 -7.74 9.40 -1.69
N VAL A 32 -7.29 9.75 -2.89
CA VAL A 32 -6.13 10.62 -3.11
C VAL A 32 -6.15 11.90 -2.25
N PRO A 33 -7.25 12.68 -2.19
CA PRO A 33 -7.30 13.89 -1.36
C PRO A 33 -7.17 13.63 0.14
N VAL A 34 -7.55 12.44 0.61
CA VAL A 34 -7.48 12.06 2.02
C VAL A 34 -6.05 11.69 2.42
N LEU A 35 -5.34 10.97 1.52
CA LEU A 35 -4.02 10.43 1.81
C LEU A 35 -2.88 11.34 1.37
N GLY A 36 -3.11 12.23 0.39
CA GLY A 36 -2.07 13.13 -0.13
C GLY A 36 -0.92 12.37 -0.79
N VAL A 37 -1.26 11.41 -1.64
CA VAL A 37 -0.34 10.52 -2.38
C VAL A 37 -0.90 10.26 -3.79
N SER A 38 -0.14 9.60 -4.65
CA SER A 38 -0.58 9.25 -6.01
C SER A 38 -1.64 8.15 -6.05
N ARG A 39 -2.43 8.12 -7.12
CA ARG A 39 -3.34 7.00 -7.43
C ARG A 39 -2.55 5.72 -7.62
N SER A 40 -1.39 5.83 -8.26
CA SER A 40 -0.44 4.74 -8.49
C SER A 40 0.03 4.08 -7.19
N PHE A 41 0.25 4.86 -6.13
CA PHE A 41 0.54 4.32 -4.79
C PHE A 41 -0.62 3.46 -4.27
N ILE A 42 -1.83 4.03 -4.25
CA ILE A 42 -3.04 3.38 -3.70
C ILE A 42 -3.31 2.07 -4.45
N LEU A 43 -3.33 2.13 -5.78
CA LEU A 43 -3.54 0.96 -6.64
C LEU A 43 -2.40 -0.06 -6.51
N GLY A 44 -1.16 0.39 -6.31
CA GLY A 44 -0.01 -0.48 -6.01
C GLY A 44 -0.23 -1.33 -4.77
N VAL A 45 -0.64 -0.69 -3.67
CA VAL A 45 -0.97 -1.38 -2.42
C VAL A 45 -2.13 -2.35 -2.63
N TRP A 46 -3.23 -1.90 -3.23
CA TRP A 46 -4.43 -2.73 -3.40
C TRP A 46 -4.21 -3.91 -4.33
N TYR A 47 -3.42 -3.74 -5.39
CA TYR A 47 -3.07 -4.83 -6.29
C TYR A 47 -2.22 -5.86 -5.58
N GLN A 48 -1.29 -5.40 -4.74
CA GLN A 48 -0.40 -6.25 -3.99
C GLN A 48 -1.16 -7.07 -2.93
N GLU A 49 -2.06 -6.44 -2.18
CA GLU A 49 -2.91 -7.09 -1.16
C GLU A 49 -4.01 -7.97 -1.75
N TRP A 50 -4.69 -7.48 -2.79
CA TRP A 50 -5.76 -8.18 -3.53
C TRP A 50 -6.96 -8.61 -2.67
N GLY A 51 -7.39 -7.77 -1.72
CA GLY A 51 -8.61 -8.03 -0.95
C GLY A 51 -9.91 -7.50 -1.60
N ILE A 52 -9.85 -7.00 -2.83
CA ILE A 52 -11.00 -6.42 -3.55
C ILE A 52 -12.16 -7.41 -3.78
N PRO A 53 -11.96 -8.70 -4.07
CA PRO A 53 -13.08 -9.64 -4.20
C PRO A 53 -13.97 -9.76 -2.95
N ILE A 54 -13.47 -9.35 -1.77
CA ILE A 54 -14.24 -9.24 -0.52
C ILE A 54 -14.51 -7.79 -0.11
N ASN A 55 -14.35 -6.86 -1.06
CA ASN A 55 -14.44 -5.42 -0.89
C ASN A 55 -13.50 -4.85 0.18
N ASN A 56 -12.38 -5.49 0.50
CA ASN A 56 -11.40 -5.02 1.47
C ASN A 56 -10.07 -4.76 0.77
N PRO A 57 -9.94 -3.66 0.00
CA PRO A 57 -8.87 -3.50 -0.99
C PRO A 57 -7.46 -3.56 -0.40
N GLY A 58 -7.24 -2.97 0.78
CA GLY A 58 -5.97 -3.05 1.50
C GLY A 58 -5.80 -4.29 2.38
N PHE A 59 -6.73 -5.25 2.29
CA PHE A 59 -6.77 -6.49 3.04
C PHE A 59 -6.47 -6.32 4.53
N SER A 60 -7.08 -5.30 5.15
CA SER A 60 -6.80 -4.92 6.54
C SER A 60 -7.77 -5.60 7.51
N LYS A 61 -7.31 -5.93 8.72
CA LYS A 61 -8.16 -6.51 9.79
C LYS A 61 -9.12 -5.50 10.43
N GLY A 62 -8.82 -4.20 10.31
CA GLY A 62 -9.64 -3.12 10.87
C GLY A 62 -10.87 -2.82 10.02
N THR A 63 -11.99 -2.52 10.68
CA THR A 63 -13.21 -2.08 10.00
C THR A 63 -13.32 -0.56 9.89
N GLU A 64 -12.55 0.16 10.72
CA GLU A 64 -12.57 1.63 10.83
C GLU A 64 -13.98 2.26 10.94
N GLY A 65 -14.92 1.56 11.59
CA GLY A 65 -16.28 2.03 11.79
C GLY A 65 -17.27 1.69 10.68
N TYR A 66 -16.82 1.04 9.59
CA TYR A 66 -17.69 0.52 8.55
C TYR A 66 -18.23 -0.86 8.93
N THR A 67 -19.50 -1.15 8.64
CA THR A 67 -20.16 -2.42 9.01
C THR A 67 -19.83 -3.53 8.00
N PRO A 68 -19.18 -4.63 8.42
CA PRO A 68 -18.93 -5.76 7.52
C PRO A 68 -20.20 -6.58 7.32
N GLN A 69 -20.35 -7.17 6.13
CA GLN A 69 -21.38 -8.19 5.85
C GLN A 69 -20.92 -9.62 6.19
N GLY A 70 -19.66 -9.79 6.58
CA GLY A 70 -19.05 -11.08 6.88
C GLY A 70 -17.56 -10.97 7.12
N TYR A 71 -16.89 -12.11 7.25
CA TYR A 71 -15.47 -12.18 7.50
C TYR A 71 -14.82 -13.36 6.78
N CYS A 72 -13.61 -13.13 6.28
CA CYS A 72 -12.70 -14.16 5.81
C CYS A 72 -11.58 -14.31 6.85
N GLY A 73 -11.76 -15.23 7.80
CA GLY A 73 -10.90 -15.29 9.00
C GLY A 73 -11.05 -14.00 9.82
N SER A 74 -9.96 -13.27 10.04
CA SER A 74 -9.97 -11.98 10.73
C SER A 74 -10.21 -10.77 9.81
N PHE A 75 -10.36 -10.99 8.50
CA PHE A 75 -10.48 -9.90 7.53
C PHE A 75 -11.96 -9.60 7.25
N PRO A 76 -12.44 -8.37 7.48
CA PRO A 76 -13.81 -8.00 7.19
C PRO A 76 -14.09 -8.09 5.68
N VAL A 77 -15.31 -8.52 5.37
CA VAL A 77 -15.92 -8.47 4.05
C VAL A 77 -16.88 -7.29 4.06
N PHE A 78 -16.61 -6.26 3.26
CA PHE A 78 -17.45 -5.05 3.23
C PHE A 78 -18.61 -5.22 2.26
N GLN A 79 -19.71 -4.50 2.51
CA GLN A 79 -20.90 -4.56 1.66
C GLN A 79 -20.61 -4.04 0.25
N THR A 80 -19.87 -2.93 0.16
CA THR A 80 -19.44 -2.32 -1.10
C THR A 80 -17.94 -2.10 -1.12
N LEU A 81 -17.36 -2.01 -2.33
CA LEU A 81 -15.95 -1.62 -2.48
C LEU A 81 -15.69 -0.20 -1.96
N GLU A 82 -16.68 0.70 -2.03
CA GLU A 82 -16.57 2.04 -1.48
C GLU A 82 -16.39 2.02 0.04
N ASP A 83 -17.14 1.19 0.77
CA ASP A 83 -16.97 1.03 2.22
C ASP A 83 -15.56 0.59 2.57
N GLY A 84 -15.02 -0.42 1.87
CA GLY A 84 -13.66 -0.88 2.12
C GLY A 84 -12.57 0.08 1.66
N ALA A 85 -12.81 0.81 0.58
CA ALA A 85 -11.95 1.88 0.10
C ALA A 85 -11.83 3.00 1.15
N ASN A 86 -12.96 3.40 1.76
CA ASN A 86 -12.98 4.38 2.82
C ASN A 86 -12.40 3.84 4.14
N ALA A 87 -12.66 2.57 4.49
CA ALA A 87 -12.04 1.92 5.63
C ALA A 87 -10.51 1.88 5.49
N PHE A 88 -10.01 1.56 4.29
CA PHE A 88 -8.59 1.68 3.97
C PHE A 88 -8.08 3.11 4.19
N ALA A 89 -8.75 4.11 3.64
CA ALA A 89 -8.34 5.52 3.77
C ALA A 89 -8.29 5.98 5.24
N ALA A 90 -9.29 5.64 6.05
CA ALA A 90 -9.36 5.98 7.47
C ALA A 90 -8.20 5.34 8.25
N LEU A 91 -7.95 4.06 8.01
CA LEU A 91 -6.87 3.33 8.66
C LEU A 91 -5.50 3.89 8.23
N PHE A 92 -5.33 4.17 6.94
CA PHE A 92 -4.10 4.70 6.38
C PHE A 92 -3.79 6.09 6.94
N SER A 93 -4.77 6.98 6.96
CA SER A 93 -4.67 8.31 7.58
C SER A 93 -4.26 8.24 9.05
N ARG A 94 -4.91 7.36 9.82
CA ARG A 94 -4.66 7.20 11.26
C ARG A 94 -3.29 6.63 11.59
N ARG A 95 -2.84 5.62 10.85
CA ARG A 95 -1.68 4.78 11.22
C ARG A 95 -0.43 4.98 10.37
N TYR A 96 -0.56 5.61 9.20
CA TYR A 96 0.50 5.68 8.20
C TYR A 96 0.70 7.08 7.62
N ASN A 97 -0.06 8.08 8.07
CA ASN A 97 0.02 9.45 7.57
C ASN A 97 0.37 10.50 8.64
N GLY A 98 1.35 10.18 9.50
CA GLY A 98 1.96 11.14 10.41
C GLY A 98 1.12 11.59 11.60
N GLN A 99 -0.07 11.02 11.81
CA GLN A 99 -0.89 11.33 12.98
C GLN A 99 -0.24 10.85 14.29
N SER A 100 -0.73 11.33 15.44
CA SER A 100 -0.22 10.96 16.77
C SER A 100 -0.30 9.46 17.05
N THR A 101 -1.24 8.76 16.40
CA THR A 101 -1.40 7.29 16.52
C THR A 101 -0.68 6.51 15.41
N ALA A 102 0.12 7.19 14.59
CA ALA A 102 0.90 6.58 13.53
C ALA A 102 1.88 5.54 14.09
N THR A 103 2.02 4.46 13.35
CA THR A 103 2.94 3.38 13.69
C THR A 103 4.38 3.79 13.43
N LYS A 104 5.32 3.02 13.98
CA LYS A 104 6.74 3.16 13.68
C LYS A 104 7.15 2.19 12.57
N THR A 105 8.00 2.67 11.67
CA THR A 105 8.70 1.80 10.71
C THR A 105 9.73 0.93 11.45
N ILE A 106 10.29 -0.07 10.76
CA ILE A 106 11.45 -0.83 11.29
C ILE A 106 12.66 0.04 11.62
N PHE A 107 12.80 1.17 10.94
CA PHE A 107 13.85 2.14 11.19
C PHE A 107 13.52 3.10 12.34
N GLN A 108 12.47 2.82 13.12
CA GLN A 108 11.99 3.62 14.25
C GLN A 108 11.48 5.03 13.88
N GLN A 109 11.24 5.27 12.58
CA GLN A 109 10.65 6.52 12.11
C GLN A 109 9.13 6.48 12.26
N THR A 110 8.50 7.61 12.58
CA THR A 110 7.04 7.71 12.50
C THR A 110 6.60 7.56 11.06
N THR A 111 5.62 6.70 10.79
CA THR A 111 5.16 6.48 9.43
C THR A 111 4.37 7.68 8.93
N ASN A 112 4.83 8.28 7.83
CA ASN A 112 4.18 9.39 7.14
C ASN A 112 4.37 9.27 5.63
N VAL A 113 3.46 8.56 4.99
CA VAL A 113 3.56 8.23 3.55
C VAL A 113 3.32 9.47 2.68
N SER A 114 2.44 10.39 3.07
CA SER A 114 2.26 11.66 2.36
C SER A 114 3.54 12.50 2.39
N ASP A 115 4.17 12.64 3.56
CA ASP A 115 5.44 13.35 3.67
C ASP A 115 6.53 12.70 2.82
N ALA A 116 6.65 11.36 2.86
CA ALA A 116 7.58 10.64 2.01
C ALA A 116 7.27 10.87 0.51
N TYR A 117 6.00 10.88 0.11
CA TYR A 117 5.60 11.14 -1.27
C TYR A 117 6.08 12.51 -1.77
N TYR A 118 5.99 13.56 -0.95
CA TYR A 118 6.39 14.92 -1.35
C TYR A 118 7.88 15.20 -1.14
N ASN A 119 8.45 14.74 -0.02
CA ASN A 119 9.77 15.14 0.47
C ASN A 119 10.84 14.06 0.36
N GLY A 120 10.45 12.84 -0.01
CA GLY A 120 11.36 11.71 -0.24
C GLY A 120 11.56 10.83 0.98
N PHE A 121 12.34 9.76 0.79
CA PHE A 121 12.73 8.84 1.85
C PHE A 121 14.27 8.75 1.92
N PRO A 122 14.87 8.88 3.12
CA PRO A 122 16.32 8.82 3.27
C PRO A 122 16.86 7.39 3.14
N GLY A 123 17.97 7.24 2.42
CA GLY A 123 18.70 5.98 2.34
C GLY A 123 19.65 5.75 3.51
N GLY A 124 20.09 4.50 3.69
CA GLY A 124 21.13 4.12 4.64
C GLY A 124 20.65 3.89 6.07
N LEU A 125 19.35 3.99 6.36
CA LEU A 125 18.79 3.58 7.64
C LEU A 125 18.87 2.07 7.77
N LYS A 126 19.23 1.55 8.95
CA LYS A 126 19.44 0.11 9.15
C LYS A 126 18.50 -0.45 10.18
N ALA A 127 17.96 -1.62 9.89
CA ALA A 127 17.21 -2.45 10.83
C ALA A 127 17.77 -3.88 10.80
N TYR A 128 17.55 -4.62 11.88
CA TYR A 128 18.03 -6.00 12.05
C TYR A 128 16.91 -6.91 12.49
N ASN A 129 17.03 -8.20 12.19
CA ASN A 129 16.07 -9.24 12.57
C ASN A 129 14.63 -8.89 12.14
N VAL A 130 14.51 -8.44 10.90
CA VAL A 130 13.26 -7.95 10.33
C VAL A 130 12.47 -9.11 9.74
N LYS A 131 11.20 -9.28 10.13
CA LYS A 131 10.31 -10.25 9.50
C LYS A 131 9.80 -9.69 8.16
N ASN A 132 9.95 -10.46 7.09
CA ASN A 132 9.48 -10.10 5.75
C ASN A 132 8.09 -10.67 5.45
N ASP A 133 7.51 -10.34 4.29
CA ASP A 133 6.15 -10.77 3.91
C ASP A 133 6.04 -12.30 3.72
N ASP A 134 7.15 -12.98 3.43
CA ASP A 134 7.21 -14.45 3.33
C ASP A 134 7.33 -15.13 4.72
N GLY A 135 7.35 -14.35 5.81
CA GLY A 135 7.53 -14.83 7.18
C GLY A 135 8.97 -15.16 7.58
N ALA A 136 9.94 -14.93 6.70
CA ALA A 136 11.36 -15.13 6.97
C ALA A 136 11.96 -13.96 7.77
N ILE A 137 12.99 -14.26 8.57
CA ILE A 137 13.76 -13.23 9.29
C ILE A 137 14.95 -12.82 8.43
N VAL A 138 14.97 -11.56 8.02
CA VAL A 138 16.09 -10.91 7.34
C VAL A 138 17.01 -10.29 8.38
N SER A 139 18.27 -10.72 8.39
CA SER A 139 19.25 -10.35 9.42
C SER A 139 19.56 -8.86 9.41
N SER A 140 19.61 -8.21 8.24
CA SER A 140 19.79 -6.78 8.11
C SER A 140 19.06 -6.24 6.88
N VAL A 141 18.40 -5.09 7.04
CA VAL A 141 17.74 -4.35 5.97
C VAL A 141 18.26 -2.92 5.99
N ILE A 142 18.53 -2.38 4.81
CA ILE A 142 18.99 -1.00 4.63
C ILE A 142 17.96 -0.26 3.76
N SER A 143 17.57 0.94 4.17
CA SER A 143 16.68 1.75 3.34
C SER A 143 17.36 2.25 2.08
N GLN A 144 16.58 2.36 1.00
CA GLN A 144 17.01 3.02 -0.22
C GLN A 144 16.57 4.49 -0.25
N ALA A 145 17.44 5.36 -0.76
CA ALA A 145 17.10 6.76 -0.95
C ALA A 145 16.17 6.92 -2.17
N PHE A 146 15.06 7.63 -1.97
CA PHE A 146 14.16 8.04 -3.04
C PHE A 146 13.82 9.53 -2.88
N ALA A 147 13.96 10.29 -3.96
CA ALA A 147 13.56 11.69 -3.97
C ALA A 147 12.03 11.82 -3.95
N GLY A 148 11.51 12.81 -3.25
CA GLY A 148 10.08 13.11 -3.24
C GLY A 148 9.61 13.75 -4.56
N SER A 149 8.29 13.82 -4.75
CA SER A 149 7.69 14.44 -5.93
C SER A 149 8.08 15.91 -6.05
N THR A 150 8.10 16.67 -4.95
CA THR A 150 8.51 18.09 -4.94
C THR A 150 9.98 18.26 -5.33
N GLN A 151 10.87 17.42 -4.81
CA GLN A 151 12.30 17.43 -5.14
C GLN A 151 12.58 17.03 -6.59
N SER A 152 11.65 16.30 -7.21
CA SER A 152 11.77 15.75 -8.55
C SER A 152 10.93 16.50 -9.58
N GLY A 153 10.60 17.78 -9.34
CA GLY A 153 9.84 18.61 -10.27
C GLY A 153 8.39 18.16 -10.52
N GLY A 154 7.76 17.53 -9.53
CA GLY A 154 6.40 17.00 -9.62
C GLY A 154 6.28 15.58 -10.16
N SER A 155 7.38 14.81 -10.23
CA SER A 155 7.36 13.44 -10.72
C SER A 155 6.51 12.51 -9.82
N ILE A 156 5.44 11.96 -10.38
CA ILE A 156 4.59 10.95 -9.74
C ILE A 156 5.40 9.70 -9.42
N LEU A 157 6.28 9.28 -10.34
CA LEU A 157 7.05 8.04 -10.19
C LEU A 157 7.97 8.10 -8.97
N THR A 158 8.77 9.17 -8.82
CA THR A 158 9.73 9.27 -7.72
C THR A 158 9.05 9.46 -6.37
N GLY A 159 8.01 10.30 -6.31
CA GLY A 159 7.19 10.41 -5.11
C GLY A 159 6.56 9.09 -4.71
N THR A 160 6.05 8.31 -5.68
CA THR A 160 5.46 7.00 -5.41
C THR A 160 6.51 6.00 -4.90
N TYR A 161 7.74 6.02 -5.42
CA TYR A 161 8.82 5.20 -4.87
C TYR A 161 9.14 5.53 -3.40
N ALA A 162 9.20 6.81 -3.06
CA ALA A 162 9.44 7.23 -1.68
C ALA A 162 8.29 6.84 -0.74
N ALA A 163 7.05 6.99 -1.20
CA ALA A 163 5.86 6.53 -0.48
C ALA A 163 5.87 5.00 -0.27
N ASN A 164 6.22 4.24 -1.30
CA ASN A 164 6.34 2.79 -1.25
C ASN A 164 7.45 2.34 -0.29
N GLU A 165 8.58 3.06 -0.22
CA GLU A 165 9.64 2.75 0.75
C GLU A 165 9.20 3.00 2.19
N MET A 166 8.55 4.14 2.46
CA MET A 166 7.98 4.45 3.77
C MET A 166 6.95 3.40 4.20
N PHE A 167 6.01 3.07 3.32
CA PHE A 167 4.98 2.10 3.62
C PHE A 167 5.52 0.67 3.68
N GLY A 168 6.46 0.34 2.80
CA GLY A 168 7.26 -0.88 2.81
C GLY A 168 7.91 -1.11 4.17
N ALA A 169 8.50 -0.07 4.75
CA ALA A 169 9.15 -0.12 6.06
C ALA A 169 8.16 -0.12 7.25
N SER A 170 6.85 -0.06 7.02
CA SER A 170 5.81 -0.01 8.05
C SER A 170 5.35 -1.41 8.51
N PRO A 171 4.63 -1.54 9.64
CA PRO A 171 4.16 -2.83 10.17
C PRO A 171 2.84 -3.34 9.55
N TRP A 172 2.36 -2.72 8.46
CA TRP A 172 1.18 -3.21 7.73
C TRP A 172 1.46 -4.61 7.20
N ASN A 173 0.70 -5.60 7.66
CA ASN A 173 0.82 -7.03 7.35
C ASN A 173 1.86 -7.87 8.14
N GLU A 174 2.23 -7.48 9.36
CA GLU A 174 3.12 -8.28 10.25
C GLU A 174 4.53 -8.55 9.67
N GLY A 175 4.88 -7.91 8.56
CA GLY A 175 6.14 -8.00 7.83
C GLY A 175 6.14 -7.03 6.65
N HIS A 176 7.29 -6.43 6.38
CA HIS A 176 7.49 -5.38 5.36
C HIS A 176 7.17 -5.90 3.96
N TYR A 177 6.84 -5.01 2.99
CA TYR A 177 6.63 -5.32 1.55
C TYR A 177 7.92 -5.76 0.82
N MET A 178 8.66 -6.66 1.47
CA MET A 178 9.95 -7.18 1.09
C MET A 178 9.82 -8.70 1.01
N ARG A 179 10.27 -9.29 -0.09
CA ARG A 179 10.46 -10.73 -0.24
C ARG A 179 11.84 -11.13 0.26
N ASN A 180 12.06 -12.44 0.40
CA ASN A 180 13.42 -12.94 0.58
C ASN A 180 14.27 -12.58 -0.67
N GLY A 181 15.30 -11.76 -0.48
CA GLY A 181 16.19 -11.29 -1.56
C GLY A 181 15.88 -9.89 -2.09
N ASP A 182 14.81 -9.23 -1.64
CA ASP A 182 14.63 -7.81 -1.92
C ASP A 182 15.69 -6.99 -1.17
N SER A 183 16.14 -5.91 -1.81
CA SER A 183 17.21 -5.04 -1.33
C SER A 183 16.74 -3.92 -0.41
N TYR A 184 15.43 -3.61 -0.41
CA TYR A 184 14.82 -2.58 0.43
C TYR A 184 13.31 -2.85 0.67
N PRO A 185 12.70 -2.30 1.73
CA PRO A 185 11.32 -2.58 2.13
C PRO A 185 10.22 -2.28 1.10
N GLY A 186 10.37 -1.23 0.28
CA GLY A 186 9.38 -0.85 -0.73
C GLY A 186 9.49 -1.59 -2.07
N GLN A 187 10.42 -2.53 -2.22
CA GLN A 187 10.81 -3.07 -3.52
C GLN A 187 9.67 -3.79 -4.24
N ARG A 188 8.85 -4.55 -3.52
CA ARG A 188 7.73 -5.28 -4.13
C ARG A 188 6.68 -4.35 -4.71
N LEU A 189 6.37 -3.25 -4.02
CA LEU A 189 5.45 -2.23 -4.51
C LEU A 189 6.04 -1.48 -5.71
N ASN A 190 7.34 -1.18 -5.68
CA ASN A 190 8.03 -0.57 -6.82
C ASN A 190 8.05 -1.49 -8.05
N ALA A 191 8.17 -2.81 -7.87
CA ALA A 191 8.09 -3.76 -8.96
C ALA A 191 6.69 -3.76 -9.63
N VAL A 192 5.62 -3.65 -8.84
CA VAL A 192 4.25 -3.47 -9.35
C VAL A 192 4.16 -2.17 -10.14
N LEU A 193 4.62 -1.06 -9.58
CA LEU A 193 4.59 0.25 -10.22
C LEU A 193 5.31 0.26 -11.58
N ASN A 194 6.48 -0.37 -11.63
CA ASN A 194 7.32 -0.43 -12.85
C ASN A 194 6.69 -1.28 -13.93
N SER A 195 6.03 -2.37 -13.54
CA SER A 195 5.43 -3.31 -14.49
C SER A 195 4.07 -2.85 -14.99
N SER A 196 3.38 -1.99 -14.23
CA SER A 196 2.01 -1.58 -14.52
C SER A 196 1.88 -0.37 -15.44
N GLY A 197 2.92 0.48 -15.54
CA GLY A 197 2.86 1.73 -16.28
C GLY A 197 1.91 2.78 -15.68
N TRP A 198 1.42 2.59 -14.46
CA TRP A 198 0.41 3.45 -13.84
C TRP A 198 0.89 4.88 -13.58
N ALA A 199 2.16 5.07 -13.23
CA ALA A 199 2.72 6.41 -13.04
C ALA A 199 2.61 7.25 -14.32
N ASP A 200 2.84 6.65 -15.49
CA ASP A 200 2.71 7.32 -16.77
C ASP A 200 1.24 7.59 -17.13
N LYS A 201 0.34 6.64 -16.86
CA LYS A 201 -1.10 6.86 -17.05
C LYS A 201 -1.61 8.01 -16.20
N GLU A 202 -1.20 8.04 -14.93
CA GLU A 202 -1.59 9.09 -13.99
C GLU A 202 -1.10 10.46 -14.44
N ARG A 203 0.16 10.54 -14.91
CA ARG A 203 0.74 11.78 -15.45
C ARG A 203 -0.08 12.37 -16.60
N VAL A 204 -0.72 11.53 -17.42
CA VAL A 204 -1.55 11.97 -18.55
C VAL A 204 -2.93 12.46 -18.10
N LEU A 205 -3.43 12.04 -16.93
CA LEU A 205 -4.74 12.42 -16.43
C LEU A 205 -4.77 13.76 -15.68
N GLY A 206 -3.62 14.22 -15.16
CA GLY A 206 -3.53 15.38 -14.27
C GLY A 206 -4.09 15.13 -12.88
#